data_AF-J9CHH1-F1
#
_entry.id   AF-J9CHH1-F1
#
_cell.length_a   1.000
_cell.length_b   1.000
_cell.length_c   1.000
_cell.angle_alpha   90.00
_cell.angle_beta   90.00
_cell.angle_gamma   90.00
#
_symmetry.space_group_name_H-M   'P 1'
#
loop_
_entity.id
_entity.type
_entity.pdbx_description
1 polymer ?
#
loop_
_entity_poly.entity_id
_entity_poly.type
_entity_poly.pdbx_seq_one_letter_code
_entity_poly.pdbx_strand_id
1 'polypeptide(L)' 'MQSNNVNDLINAIHDALKANGRTEFRELLRLVNVGRTARNSYTEGELTNALHMMENAGFVDERREYSINRNR' A
#
# COMPACT_ATOMS: atom_id res chain seq x y z
N MET A 1 11.08 18.01 -1.59
CA MET A 1 11.07 16.88 -0.62
C MET A 1 10.04 15.80 -0.99
N GLN A 2 9.77 15.53 -2.28
CA GLN A 2 8.70 14.59 -2.67
C GLN A 2 9.18 13.14 -2.89
N SER A 3 10.47 12.90 -3.16
CA SER A 3 10.95 11.57 -3.56
C SER A 3 11.10 10.55 -2.43
N ASN A 4 11.29 10.99 -1.18
CA ASN A 4 11.49 10.04 -0.06
C ASN A 4 10.19 9.31 0.33
N ASN A 5 9.04 9.94 0.11
CA ASN A 5 7.76 9.42 0.60
C ASN A 5 7.30 8.16 -0.18
N VAL A 6 7.46 8.15 -1.52
CA VAL A 6 6.99 7.04 -2.37
C VAL A 6 7.76 5.76 -2.13
N ASN A 7 9.09 5.82 -2.03
CA ASN A 7 9.91 4.63 -1.75
C ASN A 7 9.62 4.08 -0.35
N ASP A 8 9.41 4.96 0.65
CA ASP A 8 9.03 4.55 1.99
C ASP A 8 7.67 3.85 2.00
N LEU A 9 6.72 4.31 1.19
CA LEU A 9 5.40 3.68 1.04
C LEU A 9 5.50 2.32 0.35
N ILE A 10 6.28 2.20 -0.73
CA ILE A 10 6.51 0.93 -1.43
C ILE A 10 7.12 -0.10 -0.48
N ASN A 11 8.11 0.28 0.32
CA ASN A 11 8.70 -0.60 1.32
C ASN A 11 7.68 -1.01 2.39
N ALA A 12 6.88 -0.07 2.89
CA ALA A 12 5.83 -0.36 3.87
C ALA A 12 4.76 -1.32 3.31
N ILE A 13 4.37 -1.16 2.03
CA ILE A 13 3.45 -2.09 1.35
C ILE A 13 4.08 -3.47 1.28
N HIS A 14 5.34 -3.57 0.83
CA HIS A 14 6.04 -4.84 0.71
C HIS A 14 6.14 -5.57 2.06
N ASP A 15 6.54 -4.88 3.13
CA ASP A 15 6.62 -5.45 4.47
C ASP A 15 5.26 -5.90 5.00
N ALA A 16 4.21 -5.10 4.75
CA ALA A 16 2.85 -5.44 5.17
C ALA A 16 2.34 -6.70 4.45
N LEU A 17 2.51 -6.79 3.12
CA LEU A 17 2.10 -7.96 2.33
C LEU A 17 2.93 -9.20 2.69
N LYS A 18 4.24 -9.04 2.91
CA LYS A 18 5.10 -10.15 3.33
C LYS A 18 4.73 -10.70 4.70
N ALA A 19 4.36 -9.84 5.65
CA ALA A 19 4.01 -10.24 7.00
C ALA A 19 2.60 -10.84 7.12
N ASN A 20 1.63 -10.34 6.34
CA ASN A 20 0.21 -10.69 6.48
C ASN A 20 -0.33 -11.57 5.35
N GLY A 21 0.45 -11.75 4.28
CA GLY A 21 -0.03 -12.38 3.05
C GLY A 21 -1.10 -11.54 2.36
N ARG A 22 -2.09 -12.22 1.75
CA ARG A 22 -3.17 -11.55 1.04
C ARG A 22 -4.06 -10.77 2.01
N THR A 23 -4.26 -9.48 1.75
CA THR A 23 -5.07 -8.61 2.62
C THR A 23 -6.07 -7.75 1.85
N GLU A 24 -7.02 -7.12 2.54
CA GLU A 24 -7.91 -6.14 1.91
C GLU A 24 -7.23 -4.77 1.80
N PHE A 25 -7.58 -3.99 0.78
CA PHE A 25 -7.01 -2.66 0.56
C PHE A 25 -7.12 -1.74 1.79
N ARG A 26 -8.27 -1.75 2.48
CA ARG A 26 -8.46 -0.94 3.69
C ARG A 26 -7.56 -1.38 4.84
N GLU A 27 -7.35 -2.69 4.99
CA GLU A 27 -6.44 -3.22 6.00
C GLU A 27 -4.99 -2.94 5.61
N LEU A 28 -4.63 -3.04 4.34
CA LEU A 28 -3.32 -2.61 3.85
C LEU A 28 -3.05 -1.14 4.17
N LEU A 29 -4.02 -0.25 3.92
CA LEU A 29 -3.91 1.17 4.29
C LEU A 29 -3.70 1.37 5.79
N ARG A 30 -4.40 0.58 6.62
CA ARG A 30 -4.22 0.61 8.08
C ARG A 30 -2.81 0.16 8.47
N LEU A 31 -2.33 -0.94 7.88
CA LEU A 31 -1.03 -1.54 8.15
C LEU A 31 0.13 -0.60 7.79
N VAL A 32 0.10 0.00 6.58
CA VAL A 32 1.16 0.93 6.15
C VAL A 32 1.15 2.24 6.96
N ASN A 33 0.10 2.52 7.72
CA ASN A 33 -0.02 3.69 8.58
C ASN A 33 0.20 3.40 10.07
N VAL A 34 0.55 2.17 10.46
CA VAL A 34 0.89 1.84 11.85
C VAL A 34 2.07 2.71 12.31
N GLY A 35 1.91 3.39 13.46
CA GLY A 35 2.93 4.27 14.03
C GLY A 35 3.05 5.65 13.33
N ARG A 36 2.28 5.91 12.27
CA ARG A 36 2.19 7.24 11.65
C ARG A 36 1.14 8.11 12.37
N THR A 37 1.38 9.41 12.35
CA THR A 37 0.43 10.42 12.81
C THR A 37 -0.49 10.86 11.67
N ALA A 38 -1.64 11.48 11.98
CA ALA A 38 -2.54 12.01 10.95
C ALA A 38 -1.89 13.04 10.00
N ARG A 39 -0.77 13.68 10.40
CA ARG A 39 -0.05 14.64 9.54
C ARG A 39 0.87 14.00 8.51
N ASN A 40 1.26 12.74 8.71
CA ASN A 40 2.18 12.01 7.85
C ASN A 40 1.67 10.62 7.46
N SER A 41 0.37 10.38 7.64
CA SER A 41 -0.30 9.17 7.18
C SER A 41 -0.45 9.20 5.66
N TYR A 42 -0.29 8.04 5.04
CA TYR A 42 -0.62 7.82 3.64
C TYR A 42 -2.11 7.81 3.42
N THR A 43 -2.50 8.45 2.33
CA THR A 43 -3.87 8.49 1.84
C THR A 43 -4.19 7.26 0.97
N GLU A 44 -5.48 7.00 0.76
CA GLU A 44 -5.93 5.98 -0.20
C GLU A 44 -5.39 6.22 -1.62
N GLY A 45 -5.29 7.50 -2.02
CA GLY A 45 -4.76 7.87 -3.34
C GLY A 45 -3.27 7.56 -3.47
N GLU A 46 -2.47 7.84 -2.44
CA GLU A 46 -1.05 7.49 -2.42
C GLU A 46 -0.85 5.97 -2.44
N LEU A 47 -1.62 5.22 -1.65
CA LEU A 47 -1.58 3.76 -1.64
C LEU A 47 -1.96 3.18 -3.01
N THR A 48 -3.03 3.68 -3.63
CA THR A 48 -3.47 3.24 -4.95
C THR A 48 -2.41 3.50 -6.01
N ASN A 49 -1.80 4.68 -6.01
CA ASN A 49 -0.74 5.03 -6.96
C ASN A 49 0.50 4.15 -6.77
N ALA A 50 0.92 3.91 -5.52
CA ALA A 50 2.06 3.04 -5.23
C ALA A 50 1.79 1.59 -5.66
N LEU A 51 0.59 1.07 -5.40
CA LEU A 51 0.20 -0.28 -5.82
C LEU A 51 0.19 -0.42 -7.35
N HIS A 52 -0.37 0.56 -8.09
CA HIS A 52 -0.28 0.56 -9.55
C HIS A 52 1.17 0.62 -10.05
N MET A 53 2.06 1.38 -9.41
CA MET A 53 3.48 1.41 -9.77
C MET A 53 4.16 0.06 -9.52
N MET A 54 3.88 -0.57 -8.37
CA MET A 54 4.42 -1.87 -8.01
C MET A 54 3.89 -2.98 -8.95
N GLU A 55 2.61 -2.93 -9.32
CA GLU A 55 1.99 -3.87 -10.25
C GLU A 55 2.60 -3.74 -11.66
N ASN A 56 2.73 -2.52 -12.17
CA ASN A 56 3.36 -2.27 -13.48
C ASN A 56 4.83 -2.72 -13.53
N ALA A 57 5.51 -2.73 -12.39
CA ALA A 57 6.89 -3.22 -12.26
C ALA A 57 6.98 -4.73 -11.94
N GLY A 58 5.85 -5.42 -11.76
CA GLY A 58 5.78 -6.85 -11.47
C GLY A 58 6.13 -7.22 -10.02
N PHE A 59 6.09 -6.27 -9.08
CA PHE A 59 6.37 -6.50 -7.67
C PHE A 59 5.18 -7.04 -6.88
N VAL A 60 3.96 -6.73 -7.32
CA VAL A 60 2.70 -7.16 -6.66
C VAL A 60 1.64 -7.51 -7.70
N ASP A 61 0.73 -8.41 -7.35
CA ASP A 61 -0.50 -8.71 -8.12
C ASP A 61 -1.73 -8.54 -7.23
N GLU A 62 -2.64 -7.61 -7.57
CA GLU A 62 -3.89 -7.36 -6.84
C GLU A 62 -4.65 -8.68 -6.57
N ARG A 63 -4.81 -9.54 -7.58
CA ARG A 63 -5.60 -10.77 -7.41
C ARG A 63 -4.99 -11.74 -6.39
N ARG A 64 -3.66 -11.68 -6.21
CA ARG A 64 -2.89 -12.60 -5.36
C ARG A 64 -2.60 -12.01 -3.98
N GLU A 65 -2.34 -10.72 -3.91
CA GLU A 65 -1.72 -10.09 -2.74
C GLU A 65 -2.62 -9.07 -2.04
N TYR A 66 -3.53 -8.40 -2.74
CA TYR A 66 -4.45 -7.48 -2.07
C TYR A 66 -5.76 -7.29 -2.84
N SER A 67 -6.92 -7.36 -2.18
CA SER A 67 -8.19 -7.11 -2.86
C SER A 67 -8.70 -5.69 -2.62
N ILE A 68 -8.95 -4.95 -3.70
CA ILE A 68 -9.79 -3.76 -3.63
C ILE A 68 -11.24 -4.22 -3.79
N ASN A 69 -11.98 -4.27 -2.68
CA ASN A 69 -13.40 -4.56 -2.73
C ASN A 69 -14.13 -3.32 -3.27
N ARG A 70 -14.13 -3.14 -4.61
CA ARG A 70 -14.84 -2.07 -5.31
C ARG A 70 -16.34 -2.36 -5.35
N ASN A 71 -16.97 -2.55 -4.19
CA ASN A 71 -18.42 -2.53 -4.15
C ASN A 71 -18.89 -1.07 -4.16
N ARG A 72 -19.54 -0.75 -5.29
CA ARG A 72 -20.28 0.46 -5.67
C ARG A 72 -20.95 1.21 -4.52
#